data_AF-A0A8J3RRD5-F1
#
_entry.id   AF-A0A8J3RRD5-F1
#
_cell.length_a   1.000
_cell.length_b   1.000
_cell.length_c   1.000
_cell.angle_alpha   90.00
_cell.angle_beta   90.00
_cell.angle_gamma   90.00
#
_symmetry.space_group_name_H-M   'P 1'
#
loop_
_entity.id
_entity.type
_entity.pdbx_description
1 polymer ?
#
loop_
_entity_poly.entity_id
_entity_poly.type
_entity_poly.pdbx_seq_one_letter_code
_entity_poly.pdbx_strand_id
1 'polypeptide(L)'
;MLCLGAGITAEDGVPVETVVDNRRTGAPLTVDAAAGWAHLEGHGGYVLLGGGPLRSLREERTGRERPGRPAEATRSYATLWLDHGVDPVDAGYAYLLLPNASLAGTRARAAAVGRAGVLANTAGQQGVRIPSLGITAVNFWIGGAAGGLTASGPCSVLIREYGDGTATLTVSDPRRDLEELTVAWDRPVTGVLRGHRLLRSATTGEGLILAFGRLADRGGASQTVTVRLRRETP
;
A
#
# COMPACT_ATOMS: atom_id res chain seq x y z
N MET A 1 6.12 -5.89 -1.56
CA MET A 1 5.01 -5.10 -0.99
C MET A 1 5.33 -3.63 -1.17
N LEU A 2 4.30 -2.79 -1.33
CA LEU A 2 4.42 -1.33 -1.36
C LEU A 2 3.72 -0.78 -0.13
N CYS A 3 4.44 0.03 0.65
CA CYS A 3 4.01 0.55 1.93
C CYS A 3 3.97 2.07 1.84
N LEU A 4 2.81 2.65 2.16
CA LEU A 4 2.55 4.09 2.12
C LEU A 4 2.14 4.59 3.50
N GLY A 5 2.57 5.80 3.85
CA GLY A 5 2.15 6.55 5.03
C GLY A 5 2.08 8.02 4.69
N ALA A 6 1.08 8.71 5.21
CA ALA A 6 0.84 10.15 5.02
C ALA A 6 0.01 10.67 6.20
N GLY A 7 -0.06 11.99 6.39
CA GLY A 7 -0.79 12.58 7.51
C GLY A 7 -0.17 12.29 8.87
N ILE A 8 1.10 11.85 8.93
CA ILE A 8 1.77 11.53 10.18
C ILE A 8 1.98 12.84 10.96
N THR A 9 1.23 12.99 12.04
CA THR A 9 1.17 14.21 12.85
C THR A 9 1.26 13.86 14.32
N ALA A 10 2.07 14.58 15.10
CA ALA A 10 2.15 14.41 16.55
C ALA A 10 2.47 15.74 17.26
N GLU A 11 2.17 15.81 18.56
CA GLU A 11 2.46 16.94 19.46
C GLU A 11 3.00 16.44 20.81
N ASP A 12 3.62 15.27 20.82
CA ASP A 12 4.08 14.57 22.03
C ASP A 12 5.44 15.09 22.55
N GLY A 13 6.09 16.00 21.82
CA GLY A 13 7.40 16.57 22.16
C GLY A 13 8.58 15.61 21.97
N VAL A 14 8.38 14.48 21.29
CA VAL A 14 9.38 13.43 21.04
C VAL A 14 9.45 13.03 19.57
N PRO A 15 10.57 12.46 19.10
CA PRO A 15 10.69 12.00 17.72
C PRO A 15 9.67 10.91 17.37
N VAL A 16 9.11 10.99 16.16
CA VAL A 16 8.22 9.98 15.60
C VAL A 16 8.96 9.15 14.57
N GLU A 17 8.80 7.83 14.65
CA GLU A 17 9.50 6.88 13.77
C GLU A 17 8.54 5.97 13.03
N THR A 18 8.91 5.58 11.81
CA THR A 18 8.32 4.42 11.12
C THR A 18 9.35 3.32 11.01
N VAL A 19 9.09 2.18 11.66
CA VAL A 19 9.94 0.99 11.55
C VAL A 19 9.68 0.31 10.20
N VAL A 20 10.70 0.30 9.34
CA VAL A 20 10.66 -0.38 8.04
C VAL A 20 10.81 -1.89 8.24
N ASP A 21 11.74 -2.30 9.10
CA ASP A 21 11.90 -3.69 9.55
C ASP A 21 12.69 -3.75 10.87
N ASN A 22 12.46 -4.79 11.65
CA ASN A 22 13.25 -5.12 12.83
C ASN A 22 13.42 -6.64 12.88
N ARG A 23 14.58 -7.12 12.43
CA ARG A 23 14.82 -8.54 12.19
C ARG A 23 15.84 -9.08 13.19
N ARG A 24 15.46 -10.15 13.90
CA ARG A 24 16.38 -10.95 14.74
C ARG A 24 17.32 -11.78 13.85
N THR A 25 18.49 -11.25 13.50
CA THR A 25 19.47 -11.93 12.65
C THR A 25 20.88 -11.39 12.85
N GLY A 26 21.87 -12.28 12.67
CA GLY A 26 23.29 -11.93 12.56
C GLY A 26 23.75 -11.64 11.12
N ALA A 27 22.85 -11.76 10.14
CA ALA A 27 23.19 -11.65 8.73
C ALA A 27 23.77 -10.27 8.35
N PRO A 28 24.65 -10.21 7.35
CA PRO A 28 25.15 -8.95 6.80
C PRO A 28 24.02 -8.05 6.29
N LEU A 29 24.11 -6.77 6.67
CA LEU A 29 23.25 -5.70 6.18
C LEU A 29 24.07 -4.77 5.29
N THR A 30 23.68 -4.64 4.03
CA THR A 30 24.23 -3.65 3.10
C THR A 30 23.26 -2.49 3.01
N VAL A 31 23.73 -1.25 3.23
CA VAL A 31 22.91 -0.04 3.17
C VAL A 31 23.56 0.96 2.24
N ASP A 32 22.76 1.57 1.37
CA ASP A 32 23.10 2.76 0.62
C ASP A 32 22.05 3.82 0.97
N ALA A 33 22.33 4.57 2.04
CA ALA A 33 21.40 5.53 2.60
C ALA A 33 21.14 6.71 1.65
N ALA A 34 22.13 7.09 0.84
CA ALA A 34 22.01 8.15 -0.16
C ALA A 34 21.10 7.72 -1.32
N ALA A 35 21.22 6.47 -1.77
CA ALA A 35 20.33 5.90 -2.77
C ALA A 35 19.01 5.35 -2.19
N GLY A 36 18.80 5.47 -0.87
CA GLY A 36 17.56 5.11 -0.19
C GLY A 36 17.23 3.61 -0.26
N TRP A 37 18.22 2.72 -0.17
CA TRP A 37 17.94 1.27 -0.14
C TRP A 37 18.84 0.50 0.83
N ALA A 38 18.35 -0.65 1.26
CA ALA A 38 19.11 -1.62 2.05
C ALA A 38 18.81 -3.05 1.60
N HIS A 39 19.75 -3.97 1.86
CA HIS A 39 19.60 -5.39 1.62
C HIS A 39 20.14 -6.17 2.82
N LEU A 40 19.33 -7.11 3.31
CA LEU A 40 19.65 -7.99 4.41
C LEU A 40 19.81 -9.42 3.86
N GLU A 41 21.02 -9.96 3.97
CA GLU A 41 21.36 -11.25 3.38
C GLU A 41 20.46 -12.37 3.89
N GLY A 42 19.98 -13.23 2.98
CA GLY A 42 19.04 -14.31 3.29
C GLY A 42 17.62 -13.86 3.66
N HIS A 43 17.30 -12.55 3.62
CA HIS A 43 15.99 -12.03 4.00
C HIS A 43 15.31 -11.23 2.88
N GLY A 44 15.95 -10.19 2.35
CA GLY A 44 15.36 -9.38 1.28
C GLY A 44 15.87 -7.95 1.21
N GLY A 45 15.25 -7.18 0.31
CA GLY A 45 15.58 -5.79 0.03
C GLY A 45 14.52 -4.81 0.52
N TYR A 46 14.96 -3.57 0.73
CA TYR A 46 14.16 -2.43 1.17
C TYR A 46 14.52 -1.24 0.29
N VAL A 47 13.53 -0.55 -0.27
CA VAL A 47 13.77 0.55 -1.22
C VAL A 47 12.82 1.70 -0.91
N LEU A 48 13.35 2.89 -0.60
CA LEU A 48 12.57 4.11 -0.43
C LEU A 48 12.16 4.69 -1.78
N LEU A 49 10.95 5.24 -1.85
CA LEU A 49 10.40 5.81 -3.07
C LEU A 49 10.46 7.34 -3.14
N GLY A 50 10.55 8.02 -1.99
CA GLY A 50 10.58 9.48 -1.87
C GLY A 50 11.96 10.07 -1.54
N GLY A 51 13.02 9.25 -1.55
CA GLY A 51 14.32 9.64 -1.00
C GLY A 51 14.32 9.69 0.54
N GLY A 52 15.28 10.43 1.10
CA GLY A 52 15.48 10.55 2.55
C GLY A 52 16.39 9.45 3.14
N PRO A 53 17.00 9.69 4.32
CA PRO A 53 17.94 8.74 4.91
C PRO A 53 17.20 7.57 5.54
N LEU A 54 17.40 6.37 4.98
CA LEU A 54 17.08 5.13 5.69
C LEU A 54 18.04 4.96 6.86
N ARG A 55 17.53 5.03 8.09
CA ARG A 55 18.31 4.76 9.29
C ARG A 55 18.49 3.25 9.47
N SER A 56 19.63 2.86 10.01
CA SER A 56 19.94 1.45 10.27
C SER A 56 20.74 1.28 11.55
N LEU A 57 20.44 0.23 12.31
CA LEU A 57 21.17 -0.18 13.51
C LEU A 57 21.38 -1.69 13.49
N ARG A 58 22.61 -2.12 13.77
CA ARG A 58 22.92 -3.51 14.13
C ARG A 58 23.41 -3.54 15.56
N GLU A 59 22.76 -4.35 16.37
CA GLU A 59 23.08 -4.46 17.80
C GLU A 59 22.78 -5.87 18.32
N GLU A 60 23.36 -6.21 19.46
CA GLU A 60 22.97 -7.36 20.25
C GLU A 60 22.08 -6.90 21.40
N ARG A 61 20.96 -7.61 21.60
CA ARG A 61 19.99 -7.32 22.66
C ARG A 61 19.91 -8.52 23.58
N THR A 62 20.12 -8.28 24.88
CA THR A 62 19.99 -9.28 25.93
C THR A 62 18.68 -9.07 26.67
N GLY A 63 17.90 -10.14 26.81
CA GLY A 63 16.66 -10.10 27.57
C GLY A 63 16.12 -11.48 27.91
N ARG A 64 15.11 -11.54 28.76
CA ARG A 64 14.39 -12.78 29.04
C ARG A 64 13.36 -13.03 27.94
N GLU A 65 13.41 -14.22 27.32
CA GLU A 65 12.49 -14.55 26.22
C GLU A 65 11.01 -14.62 26.67
N ARG A 66 10.74 -15.00 27.93
CA ARG A 66 9.40 -15.03 28.54
C ARG A 66 9.47 -14.83 30.06
N PRO A 67 8.43 -14.26 30.70
CA PRO A 67 8.30 -14.27 32.16
C PRO A 67 8.39 -15.72 32.68
N GLY A 68 9.21 -15.94 33.71
CA GLY A 68 9.36 -17.26 34.35
C GLY A 68 10.47 -18.18 33.81
N ARG A 69 11.21 -17.80 32.75
CA ARG A 69 12.46 -18.51 32.40
C ARG A 69 13.68 -17.87 33.09
N PRO A 70 14.61 -18.68 33.65
CA PRO A 70 15.72 -18.16 34.44
C PRO A 70 16.85 -17.56 33.59
N ALA A 71 17.03 -17.98 32.34
CA ALA A 71 18.17 -17.57 31.52
C ALA A 71 17.84 -16.35 30.64
N GLU A 72 18.72 -15.35 30.69
CA GLU A 72 18.77 -14.29 29.68
C GLU A 72 19.30 -14.86 28.37
N ALA A 73 18.84 -14.29 27.26
CA ALA A 73 19.26 -14.66 25.93
C ALA A 73 19.72 -13.41 25.17
N THR A 74 20.93 -13.47 24.61
CA THR A 74 21.45 -12.46 23.69
C THR A 74 21.12 -12.85 22.26
N ARG A 75 20.64 -11.88 21.48
CA ARG A 75 20.30 -12.07 20.06
C ARG A 75 20.75 -10.84 19.27
N SER A 76 21.28 -11.08 18.07
CA SER A 76 21.59 -10.01 17.13
C SER A 76 20.33 -9.53 16.41
N TYR A 77 20.25 -8.22 16.18
CA TYR A 77 19.17 -7.57 15.47
C TYR A 77 19.71 -6.64 14.39
N ALA A 78 18.95 -6.53 13.29
CA ALA A 78 19.09 -5.50 12.27
C ALA A 78 17.77 -4.71 12.21
N THR A 79 17.85 -3.42 12.52
CA THR A 79 16.70 -2.50 12.56
C THR A 79 16.85 -1.47 11.46
N LEU A 80 15.77 -1.20 10.73
CA LEU A 80 15.67 -0.18 9.69
C LEU A 80 14.47 0.70 10.00
N TRP A 81 14.64 2.02 9.97
CA TRP A 81 13.55 2.95 10.25
C TRP A 81 13.70 4.29 9.54
N LEU A 82 12.60 5.03 9.54
CA LEU A 82 12.48 6.40 9.07
C LEU A 82 12.22 7.30 10.27
N ASP A 83 12.94 8.40 10.35
CA ASP A 83 12.81 9.41 11.40
C ASP A 83 12.03 10.60 10.82
N HIS A 84 10.86 10.88 11.40
CA HIS A 84 9.97 11.97 10.99
C HIS A 84 10.23 13.26 11.79
N GLY A 85 11.20 13.25 12.71
CA GLY A 85 11.48 14.36 13.61
C GLY A 85 10.52 14.44 14.80
N VAL A 86 10.71 15.46 15.62
CA VAL A 86 9.83 15.80 16.75
C VAL A 86 8.61 16.54 16.23
N ASP A 87 7.43 16.15 16.71
CA ASP A 87 6.14 16.78 16.39
C ASP A 87 5.95 17.01 14.87
N PRO A 88 6.07 15.96 14.03
CA PRO A 88 5.83 16.10 12.60
C PRO A 88 4.42 16.63 12.34
N VAL A 89 4.25 17.33 11.22
CA VAL A 89 2.94 17.75 10.71
C VAL A 89 2.84 17.29 9.27
N ASP A 90 1.84 16.45 8.98
CA ASP A 90 1.60 15.87 7.65
C ASP A 90 2.84 15.19 7.02
N ALA A 91 3.66 14.53 7.86
CA ALA A 91 4.77 13.73 7.36
C ALA A 91 4.26 12.47 6.63
N GLY A 92 5.12 11.89 5.80
CA GLY A 92 4.78 10.70 5.02
C GLY A 92 5.98 9.83 4.71
N TYR A 93 5.70 8.58 4.34
CA TYR A 93 6.70 7.64 3.85
C TYR A 93 6.17 6.84 2.67
N ALA A 94 7.09 6.35 1.84
CA ALA A 94 6.79 5.38 0.80
C ALA A 94 8.00 4.47 0.62
N TYR A 95 7.81 3.16 0.77
CA TYR A 95 8.87 2.17 0.57
C TYR A 95 8.37 0.85 -0.01
N LEU A 96 9.27 0.12 -0.66
CA LEU A 96 9.07 -1.24 -1.11
C LEU A 96 9.79 -2.19 -0.17
N LEU A 97 9.06 -3.21 0.29
CA LEU A 97 9.65 -4.42 0.84
C LEU A 97 9.76 -5.46 -0.29
N LEU A 98 10.94 -6.03 -0.46
CA LEU A 98 11.26 -7.03 -1.47
C LEU A 98 11.72 -8.33 -0.79
N PRO A 99 10.78 -9.13 -0.23
CA PRO A 99 11.15 -10.40 0.40
C PRO A 99 11.91 -11.30 -0.55
N ASN A 100 12.95 -11.95 -0.06
CA ASN A 100 13.80 -12.90 -0.81
C ASN A 100 14.51 -12.30 -2.04
N ALA A 101 14.51 -10.98 -2.23
CA ALA A 101 15.28 -10.36 -3.30
C ALA A 101 16.79 -10.51 -3.05
N SER A 102 17.55 -10.72 -4.12
CA SER A 102 19.02 -10.65 -4.07
C SER A 102 19.50 -9.21 -3.88
N LEU A 103 20.75 -9.04 -3.49
CA LEU A 103 21.39 -7.72 -3.42
C LEU A 103 21.32 -7.00 -4.78
N ALA A 104 21.65 -7.71 -5.86
CA ALA A 104 21.58 -7.18 -7.22
C ALA A 104 20.15 -6.81 -7.62
N GLY A 105 19.17 -7.65 -7.29
CA GLY A 105 17.74 -7.37 -7.55
C GLY A 105 17.23 -6.15 -6.77
N THR A 106 17.69 -5.97 -5.54
CA THR A 106 17.36 -4.81 -4.70
C THR A 106 17.92 -3.53 -5.31
N ARG A 107 19.21 -3.53 -5.70
CA ARG A 107 19.85 -2.41 -6.39
C ARG A 107 19.15 -2.05 -7.71
N ALA A 108 18.84 -3.06 -8.53
CA ALA A 108 18.13 -2.85 -9.79
C ALA A 108 16.74 -2.24 -9.54
N ARG A 109 16.03 -2.69 -8.49
CA ARG A 109 14.73 -2.13 -8.14
C ARG A 109 14.83 -0.68 -7.64
N ALA A 110 15.86 -0.36 -6.85
CA ALA A 110 16.17 0.99 -6.38
C ALA A 110 16.47 1.95 -7.55
N ALA A 111 17.24 1.51 -8.54
CA ALA A 111 17.49 2.29 -9.75
C ALA A 111 16.22 2.54 -10.61
N ALA A 112 15.19 1.70 -10.46
CA ALA A 112 13.92 1.80 -11.18
C ALA A 112 12.80 2.49 -10.36
N VAL A 113 13.13 3.19 -9.27
CA VAL A 113 12.16 3.79 -8.34
C VAL A 113 11.26 4.85 -9.00
N GLY A 114 11.76 5.63 -9.96
CA GLY A 114 10.95 6.59 -10.72
C GLY A 114 9.79 5.96 -11.53
N ARG A 115 9.73 4.62 -11.59
CA ARG A 115 8.61 3.84 -12.17
C ARG A 115 7.63 3.30 -11.11
N ALA A 116 7.76 3.69 -9.84
CA ALA A 116 6.82 3.29 -8.81
C ALA A 116 5.51 4.05 -9.00
N GLY A 117 4.44 3.33 -9.36
CA GLY A 117 3.14 3.92 -9.72
C GLY A 117 2.34 4.42 -8.52
N VAL A 118 2.91 5.22 -7.63
CA VAL A 118 2.14 5.90 -6.57
C VAL A 118 1.22 6.92 -7.25
N LEU A 119 -0.09 6.75 -7.05
CA LEU A 119 -1.13 7.62 -7.60
C LEU A 119 -1.44 8.78 -6.64
N ALA A 120 -1.44 8.48 -5.34
CA ALA A 120 -1.64 9.41 -4.26
C ALA A 120 -0.98 8.86 -2.99
N ASN A 121 -0.45 9.73 -2.15
CA ASN A 121 -0.03 9.39 -0.81
C ASN A 121 -0.28 10.60 0.10
N THR A 122 -1.55 10.86 0.40
CA THR A 122 -2.03 11.96 1.24
C THR A 122 -2.83 11.39 2.41
N ALA A 123 -3.13 12.22 3.41
CA ALA A 123 -4.03 11.86 4.51
C ALA A 123 -5.45 11.47 4.03
N GLY A 124 -5.86 11.93 2.84
CA GLY A 124 -7.18 11.63 2.28
C GLY A 124 -7.20 10.39 1.38
N GLN A 125 -6.14 10.16 0.59
CA GLN A 125 -6.08 9.07 -0.37
C GLN A 125 -4.67 8.48 -0.47
N GLN A 126 -4.59 7.16 -0.46
CA GLN A 126 -3.35 6.42 -0.71
C GLN A 126 -3.60 5.38 -1.79
N GLY A 127 -2.93 5.54 -2.93
CA GLY A 127 -3.24 4.79 -4.14
C GLY A 127 -2.02 4.42 -4.94
N VAL A 128 -2.07 3.26 -5.58
CA VAL A 128 -0.98 2.70 -6.37
C VAL A 128 -1.51 2.05 -7.65
N ARG A 129 -0.70 2.11 -8.72
CA ARG A 129 -0.90 1.41 -9.98
C ARG A 129 0.32 0.55 -10.28
N ILE A 130 0.08 -0.70 -10.63
CA ILE A 130 1.09 -1.69 -11.02
C ILE A 130 0.71 -2.18 -12.43
N PRO A 131 1.16 -1.48 -13.49
CA PRO A 131 0.73 -1.76 -14.87
C PRO A 131 1.04 -3.19 -15.31
N SER A 132 2.20 -3.73 -14.91
CA SER A 132 2.60 -5.11 -15.24
C SER A 132 1.65 -6.19 -14.70
N LEU A 133 0.83 -5.85 -13.70
CA LEU A 133 -0.18 -6.73 -13.13
C LEU A 133 -1.62 -6.32 -13.50
N GLY A 134 -1.79 -5.20 -14.22
CA GLY A 134 -3.09 -4.59 -14.45
C GLY A 134 -3.78 -4.13 -13.17
N ILE A 135 -3.03 -3.84 -12.09
CA ILE A 135 -3.61 -3.53 -10.78
C ILE A 135 -3.65 -2.02 -10.57
N THR A 136 -4.79 -1.53 -10.10
CA THR A 136 -4.92 -0.22 -9.45
C THR A 136 -5.58 -0.43 -8.10
N ALA A 137 -4.99 0.05 -7.02
CA ALA A 137 -5.53 -0.10 -5.67
C ALA A 137 -5.48 1.24 -4.95
N VAL A 138 -6.59 1.64 -4.32
CA VAL A 138 -6.71 2.91 -3.60
C VAL A 138 -7.47 2.70 -2.30
N ASN A 139 -6.88 3.19 -1.20
CA ASN A 139 -7.59 3.42 0.04
C ASN A 139 -8.02 4.89 0.08
N PHE A 140 -9.32 5.10 0.22
CA PHE A 140 -9.94 6.40 0.44
C PHE A 140 -10.21 6.54 1.94
N TRP A 141 -9.46 7.42 2.61
CA TRP A 141 -9.72 7.78 4.01
C TRP A 141 -10.89 8.75 4.12
N ILE A 142 -11.07 9.58 3.09
CA ILE A 142 -12.24 10.40 2.81
C ILE A 142 -12.63 10.23 1.33
N GLY A 143 -13.87 10.58 0.99
CA GLY A 143 -14.29 10.67 -0.41
C GLY A 143 -13.38 11.61 -1.20
N GLY A 144 -13.19 11.32 -2.48
CA GLY A 144 -12.23 12.04 -3.32
C GLY A 144 -11.80 11.23 -4.54
N ALA A 145 -10.71 11.65 -5.17
CA ALA A 145 -10.20 11.03 -6.40
C ALA A 145 -8.71 10.68 -6.31
N ALA A 146 -8.32 9.56 -6.91
CA ALA A 146 -6.92 9.17 -7.10
C ALA A 146 -6.77 8.25 -8.32
N GLY A 147 -5.90 8.63 -9.26
CA GLY A 147 -5.53 7.79 -10.42
C GLY A 147 -6.71 7.29 -11.27
N GLY A 148 -7.65 8.18 -11.59
CA GLY A 148 -8.84 7.86 -12.38
C GLY A 148 -9.94 7.13 -11.60
N LEU A 149 -9.77 6.90 -10.30
CA LEU A 149 -10.84 6.44 -9.41
C LEU A 149 -11.40 7.60 -8.60
N THR A 150 -12.71 7.62 -8.42
CA THR A 150 -13.40 8.53 -7.49
C THR A 150 -14.29 7.71 -6.57
N ALA A 151 -14.25 7.98 -5.27
CA ALA A 151 -15.14 7.39 -4.29
C ALA A 151 -15.91 8.49 -3.55
N SER A 152 -17.19 8.24 -3.29
CA SER A 152 -18.08 9.16 -2.54
C SER A 152 -17.80 9.19 -1.04
N GLY A 153 -17.13 8.18 -0.49
CA GLY A 153 -16.83 8.08 0.94
C GLY A 153 -15.68 7.12 1.23
N PRO A 154 -15.35 6.91 2.52
CA PRO A 154 -14.19 6.12 2.92
C PRO A 154 -14.34 4.63 2.60
N CYS A 155 -13.47 4.11 1.76
CA CYS A 155 -13.53 2.73 1.29
C CYS A 155 -12.16 2.24 0.80
N SER A 156 -12.04 0.94 0.54
CA SER A 156 -10.91 0.39 -0.21
C SER A 156 -11.40 -0.08 -1.58
N VAL A 157 -10.65 0.25 -2.64
CA VAL A 157 -10.96 -0.13 -4.02
C VAL A 157 -9.76 -0.84 -4.62
N LEU A 158 -9.99 -1.99 -5.23
CA LEU A 158 -9.02 -2.75 -6.01
C LEU A 158 -9.59 -3.04 -7.40
N ILE A 159 -8.89 -2.58 -8.43
CA ILE A 159 -9.13 -2.91 -9.83
C ILE A 159 -8.06 -3.86 -10.30
N ARG A 160 -8.48 -4.89 -11.02
CA ARG A 160 -7.59 -5.75 -11.81
C ARG A 160 -8.09 -5.85 -13.24
N GLU A 161 -7.30 -5.36 -14.18
CA GLU A 161 -7.48 -5.52 -15.63
C GLU A 161 -6.85 -6.84 -16.09
N TYR A 162 -7.50 -7.52 -17.03
CA TYR A 162 -7.09 -8.81 -17.58
C TYR A 162 -6.83 -8.70 -19.09
N GLY A 163 -5.93 -9.53 -19.60
CA GLY A 163 -5.55 -9.53 -21.03
C GLY A 163 -6.65 -9.95 -22.00
N ASP A 164 -7.77 -10.49 -21.50
CA ASP A 164 -8.96 -10.84 -22.30
C ASP A 164 -9.92 -9.65 -22.50
N GLY A 165 -9.52 -8.46 -22.04
CA GLY A 165 -10.33 -7.23 -22.10
C GLY A 165 -11.42 -7.16 -21.04
N THR A 166 -11.33 -7.95 -19.97
CA THR A 166 -12.20 -7.81 -18.78
C THR A 166 -11.48 -7.10 -17.63
N ALA A 167 -12.25 -6.64 -16.66
CA ALA A 167 -11.70 -6.16 -15.40
C ALA A 167 -12.61 -6.56 -14.23
N THR A 168 -12.02 -6.69 -13.04
CA THR A 168 -12.74 -6.81 -11.78
C THR A 168 -12.54 -5.54 -10.96
N LEU A 169 -13.64 -4.91 -10.53
CA LEU A 169 -13.64 -3.87 -9.50
C LEU A 169 -14.10 -4.50 -8.20
N THR A 170 -13.29 -4.37 -7.16
CA THR A 170 -13.57 -4.86 -5.82
C THR A 170 -13.57 -3.69 -4.85
N VAL A 171 -14.64 -3.53 -4.11
CA VAL A 171 -14.76 -2.50 -3.06
C VAL A 171 -14.91 -3.16 -1.69
N SER A 172 -14.53 -2.47 -0.62
CA SER A 172 -14.91 -2.85 0.75
C SER A 172 -15.13 -1.61 1.61
N ASP A 173 -15.85 -1.80 2.71
CA ASP A 173 -16.03 -0.82 3.78
C ASP A 173 -15.27 -1.26 5.04
N PRO A 174 -14.01 -0.80 5.23
CA PRO A 174 -13.23 -1.14 6.41
C PRO A 174 -13.84 -0.62 7.73
N ARG A 175 -14.59 0.50 7.68
CA ARG A 175 -15.18 1.14 8.87
C ARG A 175 -16.48 0.47 9.30
N ARG A 176 -17.16 -0.22 8.37
CA ARG A 176 -18.42 -0.95 8.58
C ARG A 176 -19.58 -0.01 8.93
N ASP A 177 -19.61 1.16 8.31
CA ASP A 177 -20.58 2.22 8.55
C ASP A 177 -21.19 2.82 7.27
N LEU A 178 -20.87 2.28 6.08
CA LEU A 178 -21.40 2.79 4.81
C LEU A 178 -22.80 2.25 4.51
N GLU A 179 -23.78 3.15 4.44
CA GLU A 179 -25.15 2.89 3.97
C GLU A 179 -25.24 2.80 2.45
N GLU A 180 -24.37 3.52 1.76
CA GLU A 180 -24.24 3.52 0.31
C GLU A 180 -22.82 3.88 -0.08
N LEU A 181 -22.43 3.48 -1.28
CA LEU A 181 -21.14 3.83 -1.85
C LEU A 181 -21.26 3.96 -3.36
N THR A 182 -20.94 5.15 -3.87
CA THR A 182 -20.67 5.36 -5.30
C THR A 182 -19.17 5.34 -5.54
N VAL A 183 -18.74 4.54 -6.53
CA VAL A 183 -17.37 4.52 -7.07
C VAL A 183 -17.43 4.76 -8.58
N ALA A 184 -16.64 5.71 -9.05
CA ALA A 184 -16.44 5.97 -10.47
C ALA A 184 -15.03 5.59 -10.90
N TRP A 185 -14.89 5.13 -12.14
CA TRP A 185 -13.64 4.80 -12.78
C TRP A 185 -13.59 5.43 -14.17
N ASP A 186 -12.61 6.30 -14.38
CA ASP A 186 -12.30 6.95 -15.66
C ASP A 186 -11.64 5.96 -16.62
N ARG A 187 -12.46 4.99 -17.06
CA ARG A 187 -12.08 3.96 -18.03
C ARG A 187 -13.31 3.59 -18.85
N PRO A 188 -13.17 3.53 -20.18
CA PRO A 188 -14.23 3.05 -21.04
C PRO A 188 -14.62 1.59 -20.74
N VAL A 189 -15.88 1.41 -20.35
CA VAL A 189 -16.49 0.12 -20.04
C VAL A 189 -17.70 -0.07 -20.92
N THR A 190 -17.81 -1.24 -21.56
CA THR A 190 -18.91 -1.55 -22.50
C THR A 190 -20.05 -2.32 -21.85
N GLY A 191 -19.84 -2.91 -20.67
CA GLY A 191 -20.91 -3.58 -19.93
C GLY A 191 -20.45 -4.24 -18.65
N VAL A 192 -21.42 -4.53 -17.77
CA VAL A 192 -21.23 -5.37 -16.58
C VAL A 192 -21.48 -6.82 -16.95
N LEU A 193 -20.47 -7.68 -16.73
CA LEU A 193 -20.56 -9.12 -17.01
C LEU A 193 -21.08 -9.91 -15.80
N ARG A 194 -20.69 -9.50 -14.59
CA ARG A 194 -21.14 -10.10 -13.34
C ARG A 194 -21.27 -9.01 -12.28
N GLY A 195 -22.49 -8.79 -11.80
CA GLY A 195 -22.77 -7.90 -10.69
C GLY A 195 -22.51 -8.53 -9.32
N HIS A 196 -22.87 -7.79 -8.29
CA HIS A 196 -22.93 -8.26 -6.90
C HIS A 196 -24.31 -7.92 -6.32
N ARG A 197 -24.82 -8.69 -5.35
CA ARG A 197 -26.17 -8.47 -4.77
C ARG A 197 -26.39 -7.08 -4.14
N LEU A 198 -25.31 -6.40 -3.80
CA LEU A 198 -25.34 -5.04 -3.23
C LEU A 198 -25.25 -3.96 -4.31
N LEU A 199 -24.94 -4.30 -5.55
CA LEU A 199 -24.89 -3.35 -6.65
C LEU A 199 -26.33 -2.91 -6.98
N ARG A 200 -26.60 -1.61 -6.82
CA ARG A 200 -27.92 -1.00 -7.07
C ARG A 200 -28.04 -0.49 -8.50
N SER A 201 -26.98 0.10 -9.03
CA SER A 201 -26.92 0.56 -10.41
C SER A 201 -25.50 0.54 -10.95
N ALA A 202 -25.40 0.50 -12.28
CA ALA A 202 -24.15 0.64 -13.01
C ALA A 202 -24.38 1.48 -14.26
N THR A 203 -23.55 2.51 -14.46
CA THR A 203 -23.52 3.32 -15.68
C THR A 203 -22.21 3.04 -16.40
N THR A 204 -22.29 2.69 -17.68
CA THR A 204 -21.15 2.33 -18.53
C THR A 204 -21.08 3.26 -19.74
N GLY A 205 -19.91 3.35 -20.40
CA GLY A 205 -19.69 4.26 -21.53
C GLY A 205 -18.22 4.66 -21.62
N GLU A 206 -17.93 5.96 -21.64
CA GLU A 206 -16.56 6.49 -21.53
C GLU A 206 -15.96 6.31 -20.13
N GLY A 207 -16.81 6.15 -19.12
CA GLY A 207 -16.44 5.83 -17.75
C GLY A 207 -17.38 4.77 -17.17
N LEU A 208 -17.03 4.29 -15.98
CA LEU A 208 -17.86 3.40 -15.18
C LEU A 208 -18.28 4.11 -13.90
N ILE A 209 -19.56 4.04 -13.54
CA ILE A 209 -20.05 4.43 -12.21
C ILE A 209 -20.80 3.23 -11.63
N LEU A 210 -20.42 2.80 -10.44
CA LEU A 210 -21.07 1.74 -9.67
C LEU A 210 -21.64 2.34 -8.39
N ALA A 211 -22.94 2.14 -8.15
CA ALA A 211 -23.57 2.48 -6.88
C ALA A 211 -23.91 1.20 -6.12
N PHE A 212 -23.38 1.07 -4.90
CA PHE A 212 -23.66 0.00 -3.97
C PHE A 212 -24.60 0.49 -2.87
N GLY A 213 -25.53 -0.36 -2.44
CA GLY A 213 -26.31 -0.13 -1.23
C GLY A 213 -25.52 -0.50 0.02
N ARG A 214 -26.20 -0.67 1.16
CA ARG A 214 -25.60 -0.87 2.48
C ARG A 214 -24.46 -1.90 2.53
N LEU A 215 -23.24 -1.42 2.81
CA LEU A 215 -22.03 -2.21 3.03
C LEU A 215 -21.75 -2.48 4.52
N ALA A 216 -22.29 -1.66 5.44
CA ALA A 216 -22.03 -1.74 6.88
C ALA A 216 -22.15 -3.17 7.46
N ASP A 217 -23.15 -3.94 7.01
CA ASP A 217 -23.44 -5.28 7.53
C ASP A 217 -22.54 -6.38 6.92
N ARG A 218 -21.49 -6.01 6.19
CA ARG A 218 -20.57 -6.96 5.53
C ARG A 218 -19.34 -7.30 6.35
N GLY A 219 -19.17 -6.71 7.53
CA GLY A 219 -18.03 -7.02 8.39
C GLY A 219 -16.68 -6.68 7.72
N GLY A 220 -16.65 -5.71 6.80
CA GLY A 220 -15.46 -5.38 6.00
C GLY A 220 -15.16 -6.32 4.85
N ALA A 221 -16.01 -7.31 4.57
CA ALA A 221 -15.84 -8.19 3.40
C ALA A 221 -15.87 -7.39 2.09
N SER A 222 -15.24 -7.93 1.05
CA SER A 222 -15.18 -7.29 -0.27
C SER A 222 -16.37 -7.62 -1.18
N GLN A 223 -16.68 -6.69 -2.09
CA GLN A 223 -17.77 -6.77 -3.07
C GLN A 223 -17.18 -6.58 -4.46
N THR A 224 -17.27 -7.62 -5.29
CA THR A 224 -16.63 -7.64 -6.60
C THR A 224 -17.65 -7.61 -7.73
N VAL A 225 -17.39 -6.75 -8.72
CA VAL A 225 -18.11 -6.65 -9.99
C VAL A 225 -17.12 -6.93 -11.11
N THR A 226 -17.54 -7.70 -12.11
CA THR A 226 -16.76 -7.96 -13.33
C THR A 226 -17.36 -7.17 -14.49
N VAL A 227 -16.51 -6.49 -15.26
CA VAL A 227 -16.90 -5.64 -16.39
C VAL A 227 -16.12 -5.98 -17.65
N ARG A 228 -16.65 -5.57 -18.80
CA ARG A 228 -15.99 -5.63 -20.10
C ARG A 228 -15.42 -4.27 -20.44
N LEU A 229 -14.12 -4.20 -20.71
CA LEU A 229 -13.45 -2.98 -21.17
C LEU A 229 -13.77 -2.73 -22.64
N ARG A 230 -13.73 -1.46 -23.06
CA ARG A 230 -13.71 -1.15 -24.48
C ARG A 230 -12.35 -1.54 -25.06
N ARG A 231 -12.33 -2.21 -26.21
CA ARG A 231 -11.08 -2.43 -26.93
C ARG A 231 -10.52 -1.08 -27.36
N GLU A 232 -9.27 -0.81 -27.01
CA GLU A 232 -8.53 0.29 -27.62
C GLU A 232 -8.41 -0.04 -29.11
N THR A 233 -8.87 0.87 -29.95
CA THR A 233 -8.67 0.75 -31.41
C THR A 233 -7.19 1.02 -31.65
N PRO A 234 -6.48 0.17 -32.41
CA PRO A 234 -5.05 0.37 -32.67
C PRO A 234 -4.76 1.69 -33.39
#